data_AF-A0A1I7DQN1-F1
#
_entry.id   AF-A0A1I7DQN1-F1
#
_cell.length_a   1.000
_cell.length_b   1.000
_cell.length_c   1.000
_cell.angle_alpha   90.00
_cell.angle_beta   90.00
_cell.angle_gamma   90.00
#
_symmetry.space_group_name_H-M   'P 1'
#
loop_
_entity.id
_entity.type
_entity.pdbx_description
1 polymer ?
#
loop_
_entity_poly.entity_id
_entity_poly.type
_entity_poly.pdbx_seq_one_letter_code
_entity_poly.pdbx_strand_id
1 'polypeptide(L)'
;MRGLVSGFISYEYSFENNKKLLDYRLEQQAQIIADYFLLCKFGLKLWLGRRGEDREVSYVGPIDDQLNANYQKVLEGFPFK
;
A
#
# COMPACT_ATOMS: atom_id res chain seq x y z
N MET A 1 -31.67 -7.52 -14.43
CA MET A 1 -30.43 -6.72 -14.59
C MET A 1 -29.53 -6.97 -13.38
N ARG A 2 -28.46 -7.74 -13.54
CA ARG A 2 -27.34 -7.80 -12.59
C ARG A 2 -26.28 -6.88 -13.14
N GLY A 3 -25.92 -5.82 -12.41
CA GLY A 3 -24.91 -4.86 -12.84
C GLY A 3 -25.40 -3.44 -12.67
N LEU A 4 -24.79 -2.73 -11.72
CA LEU A 4 -24.72 -1.26 -11.51
C LEU A 4 -24.56 -0.89 -10.02
N VAL A 5 -23.84 -1.71 -9.24
CA VAL A 5 -23.24 -1.30 -7.97
C VAL A 5 -21.79 -1.82 -7.89
N SER A 6 -20.98 -1.59 -8.93
CA SER A 6 -19.53 -1.64 -8.76
C SER A 6 -19.10 -0.29 -8.16
N GLY A 7 -19.39 -0.12 -6.87
CA GLY A 7 -18.91 1.03 -6.11
C GLY A 7 -17.39 1.09 -6.19
N PHE A 8 -16.84 2.30 -6.30
CA PHE A 8 -15.41 2.58 -6.29
C PHE A 8 -14.66 1.67 -5.30
N ILE A 9 -13.94 0.66 -5.82
CA ILE A 9 -12.98 -0.09 -5.02
C ILE A 9 -11.76 0.83 -4.92
N SER A 10 -11.59 1.46 -3.76
CA SER A 10 -10.42 2.31 -3.53
C SER A 10 -9.19 1.41 -3.39
N TYR A 11 -8.27 1.53 -4.34
CA TYR A 11 -6.93 0.95 -4.28
C TYR A 11 -6.05 1.69 -3.28
N GLU A 12 -6.42 2.92 -2.94
CA GLU A 12 -5.69 3.79 -2.04
C GLU A 12 -5.68 3.25 -0.62
N TYR A 13 -4.59 3.49 0.09
CA TYR A 13 -4.48 3.13 1.51
C TYR A 13 -3.60 4.12 2.27
N SER A 14 -3.80 4.14 3.58
CA SER A 14 -2.95 4.84 4.54
C SER A 14 -2.70 3.93 5.73
N PHE A 15 -1.55 4.11 6.39
CA PHE A 15 -1.27 3.36 7.60
C PHE A 15 -2.05 3.93 8.77
N GLU A 16 -3.00 3.15 9.27
CA GLU A 16 -3.66 3.42 10.55
C GLU A 16 -2.94 2.69 11.67
N ASN A 17 -3.06 3.23 12.89
CA ASN A 17 -2.42 2.63 14.05
C ASN A 17 -2.93 1.20 14.27
N ASN A 18 -1.99 0.27 14.44
CA ASN A 18 -2.22 -1.14 14.77
C ASN A 18 -2.87 -2.01 13.69
N LYS A 19 -3.13 -1.51 12.48
CA LYS A 19 -3.55 -2.37 11.37
C LYS A 19 -2.40 -3.27 10.90
N LYS A 20 -2.70 -4.55 10.70
CA LYS A 20 -1.87 -5.54 10.00
C LYS A 20 -2.38 -5.71 8.58
N LEU A 21 -1.60 -6.37 7.73
CA LEU A 21 -1.96 -6.58 6.32
C LEU A 21 -3.37 -7.20 6.16
N LEU A 22 -3.74 -8.16 7.01
CA LEU A 22 -5.05 -8.83 6.95
C LEU A 22 -6.24 -7.91 7.26
N ASP A 23 -6.00 -6.74 7.87
CA ASP A 23 -7.05 -5.76 8.17
C ASP A 23 -7.40 -4.87 6.97
N TYR A 24 -6.65 -4.98 5.87
CA TYR A 24 -6.90 -4.28 4.62
C TYR A 24 -7.69 -5.17 3.65
N ARG A 25 -8.40 -4.55 2.70
CA ARG A 25 -9.06 -5.30 1.60
C ARG A 25 -8.01 -6.01 0.74
N LEU A 26 -8.37 -7.10 0.07
CA LEU A 26 -7.43 -7.88 -0.74
C LEU A 26 -6.70 -7.04 -1.79
N GLU A 27 -7.40 -6.09 -2.42
CA GLU A 27 -6.81 -5.16 -3.37
C GLU A 27 -5.77 -4.26 -2.72
N GLN A 28 -6.07 -3.72 -1.53
CA GLN A 28 -5.13 -2.91 -0.77
C GLN A 28 -3.95 -3.73 -0.25
N GLN A 29 -4.16 -5.00 0.13
CA GLN A 29 -3.07 -5.90 0.51
C GLN A 29 -2.08 -6.08 -0.63
N ALA A 30 -2.57 -6.30 -1.85
CA ALA A 30 -1.73 -6.40 -3.04
C ALA A 30 -0.95 -5.10 -3.31
N GLN A 31 -1.61 -3.94 -3.18
CA GLN A 31 -0.96 -2.63 -3.34
C GLN A 31 0.11 -2.39 -2.28
N ILE A 32 -0.16 -2.68 -1.01
CA ILE A 32 0.83 -2.55 0.09
C ILE A 32 2.08 -3.39 -0.21
N ILE A 33 1.91 -4.63 -0.68
CA ILE A 33 3.03 -5.51 -1.04
C ILE A 33 3.81 -4.93 -2.25
N ALA A 34 3.10 -4.47 -3.28
CA ALA A 34 3.71 -3.91 -4.50
C ALA A 34 4.50 -2.62 -4.20
N ASP A 35 3.89 -1.69 -3.46
CA ASP A 35 4.52 -0.42 -3.08
C ASP A 35 5.73 -0.66 -2.17
N TYR A 36 5.68 -1.64 -1.25
CA TYR A 36 6.82 -2.02 -0.43
C TYR A 36 7.94 -2.66 -1.25
N PHE A 37 7.60 -3.56 -2.19
CA PHE A 37 8.59 -4.13 -3.09
C PHE A 37 9.30 -3.06 -3.90
N LEU A 38 8.56 -2.09 -4.45
CA LEU A 38 9.11 -0.95 -5.17
C LEU A 38 10.07 -0.14 -4.29
N LEU A 39 9.65 0.17 -3.05
CA LEU A 39 10.45 0.91 -2.08
C LEU A 39 11.76 0.17 -1.73
N CYS A 40 11.69 -1.11 -1.41
CA CYS A 40 12.85 -1.91 -1.04
C CYS A 40 13.81 -2.15 -2.21
N LYS A 41 13.27 -2.40 -3.41
CA LYS A 41 14.09 -2.81 -4.56
C LYS A 41 14.76 -1.62 -5.25
N PHE A 42 14.08 -0.48 -5.31
CA PHE A 42 14.51 0.67 -6.10
C PHE A 42 14.72 1.95 -5.29
N GLY A 43 14.35 1.94 -4.02
CA GLY A 43 14.54 3.07 -3.11
C GLY A 43 13.49 4.17 -3.23
N LEU A 44 13.55 5.10 -2.29
CA LEU A 44 12.55 6.17 -2.12
C LEU A 44 12.43 7.06 -3.37
N LYS A 45 13.53 7.34 -4.07
CA LYS A 45 13.51 8.23 -5.25
C LYS A 45 12.60 7.69 -6.35
N LEU A 46 12.73 6.41 -6.72
CA LEU A 46 11.87 5.81 -7.74
C LEU A 46 10.44 5.72 -7.23
N TRP A 47 10.27 5.28 -5.99
CA TRP A 47 8.95 5.17 -5.35
C TRP A 47 8.17 6.49 -5.38
N LEU A 48 8.83 7.63 -5.12
CA LEU A 48 8.22 8.96 -5.22
C LEU A 48 7.84 9.33 -6.65
N GLY A 49 8.68 9.01 -7.63
CA GLY A 49 8.34 9.20 -9.05
C GLY A 49 7.07 8.43 -9.43
N ARG A 50 6.98 7.15 -9.01
CA ARG A 50 5.81 6.30 -9.27
C ARG A 50 4.55 6.75 -8.54
N ARG A 51 4.68 7.40 -7.39
CA ARG A 51 3.56 8.03 -6.69
C ARG A 51 3.03 9.27 -7.39
N GLY A 52 3.94 10.12 -7.89
CA GLY A 52 3.57 11.40 -8.48
C GLY A 52 3.17 11.28 -9.95
N GLU A 53 4.13 10.89 -10.80
CA GLU A 53 4.01 10.96 -12.26
C GLU A 53 3.15 9.82 -12.80
N ASP A 54 3.44 8.59 -12.38
CA ASP A 54 2.82 7.39 -12.94
C ASP A 54 1.53 6.97 -12.21
N ARG A 55 1.27 7.53 -11.02
CA ARG A 55 0.16 7.17 -10.12
C ARG A 55 0.04 5.66 -9.86
N GLU A 56 1.18 4.95 -9.86
CA GLU A 56 1.25 3.50 -9.62
C GLU A 56 1.26 3.17 -8.12
N VAL A 57 1.80 4.06 -7.29
CA VAL A 57 1.81 3.90 -5.83
C VAL A 57 0.46 4.33 -5.27
N SER A 58 -0.18 3.43 -4.52
CA SER A 58 -1.52 3.63 -3.96
C SER A 58 -1.49 4.24 -2.54
N TYR A 59 -0.32 4.38 -1.93
CA TYR A 59 -0.20 5.01 -0.62
C TYR A 59 -0.51 6.53 -0.65
N VAL A 60 -1.53 6.94 0.11
CA VAL A 60 -1.98 8.34 0.21
C VAL A 60 -1.54 9.04 1.51
N GLY A 61 -0.79 8.37 2.38
CA GLY A 61 -0.32 8.93 3.65
C GLY A 61 0.89 9.86 3.55
N PRO A 62 1.40 10.35 4.70
CA PRO A 62 2.59 11.18 4.77
C PRO A 62 3.85 10.41 4.35
N ILE A 63 4.77 11.11 3.68
CA ILE A 63 6.12 10.62 3.38
C ILE A 63 7.04 11.21 4.44
N ASP A 64 7.41 10.41 5.43
CA ASP A 64 8.34 10.76 6.48
C ASP A 64 9.32 9.61 6.72
N ASP A 65 10.24 9.79 7.67
CA ASP A 65 11.25 8.79 8.01
C ASP A 65 10.64 7.48 8.55
N GLN A 66 9.35 7.48 8.92
CA GLN A 66 8.64 6.30 9.39
C GLN A 66 8.02 5.49 8.25
N LEU A 67 8.02 5.96 7.00
CA LEU A 67 7.39 5.26 5.87
C LEU A 67 7.81 3.79 5.79
N ASN A 68 9.11 3.52 5.82
CA ASN A 68 9.65 2.16 5.77
C ASN A 68 9.25 1.33 7.01
N ALA A 69 9.34 1.92 8.20
CA ALA A 69 8.95 1.27 9.44
C ALA A 69 7.45 0.90 9.46
N ASN A 70 6.61 1.74 8.87
CA ASN A 70 5.17 1.48 8.77
C ASN A 70 4.86 0.31 7.83
N TYR A 71 5.52 0.23 6.67
CA TYR A 71 5.42 -0.97 5.82
C TYR A 71 5.83 -2.24 6.56
N GLN A 72 6.99 -2.21 7.22
CA GLN A 72 7.50 -3.35 8.00
C GLN A 72 6.53 -3.77 9.10
N LYS A 73 5.90 -2.81 9.79
CA LYS A 73 4.92 -3.06 10.85
C LYS A 73 3.64 -3.71 10.32
N VAL A 74 3.13 -3.27 9.17
CA VAL A 74 1.93 -3.83 8.53
C VAL A 74 2.18 -5.23 7.98
N LEU A 75 3.36 -5.44 7.38
CA LEU A 75 3.78 -6.71 6.78
C LEU A 75 4.41 -7.68 7.78
N GLU A 76 4.49 -7.32 9.06
CA GLU A 76 5.03 -8.18 10.10
C GLU A 76 4.24 -9.50 10.16
N GLY A 77 4.96 -10.62 10.04
CA GLY A 77 4.37 -11.96 10.02
C GLY A 77 3.88 -12.43 8.64
N PHE A 78 3.99 -11.62 7.58
CA PHE A 78 3.72 -12.04 6.21
C PHE A 78 4.98 -12.63 5.52
N PRO A 79 4.89 -13.75 4.77
CA PRO A 79 3.70 -14.59 4.59
C PRO A 79 3.35 -15.32 5.89
N PHE A 80 2.06 -15.36 6.20
CA PHE A 80 1.56 -15.96 7.44
C PHE A 80 1.83 -17.47 7.44
N LYS A 81 2.31 -17.97 8.59
CA LYS A 81 2.57 -19.40 8.81
C LYS A 81 1.33 -20.11 9.34
#